data_AF-A0AA39ZPI5-F1
#
_entry.id   AF-A0AA39ZPI5-F1
#
_cell.length_a   1.000
_cell.length_b   1.000
_cell.length_c   1.000
_cell.angle_alpha   90.00
_cell.angle_beta   90.00
_cell.angle_gamma   90.00
#
_symmetry.space_group_name_H-M   'P 1'
#
loop_
_entity.id
_entity.type
_entity.pdbx_description
1 polymer ?
#
loop_
_entity_poly.entity_id
_entity_poly.type
_entity_poly.pdbx_seq_one_letter_code
_entity_poly.pdbx_strand_id
1 'polypeptide(L)'
;MKLLAFIGLYLAGAAVAFPSIKELKVAAWRRQFLGSTELPGDLATLAPGELSSVGAEIRAILLGQSDGQGNEGYSPPALDSAECRQDECCVWKHVADELYGLMHDAATGTCNDFARGAIRMGFHDAAAWDKFSSWGGADGSLLLSDELLRPENAAMAGVGAKMKGLYEGYTAHGFGISMADLLQCGAKVGVLACPGGPRIRMFVGRPSDATPAPLGRLPPATFTADQIIDLFADKMVSPSGIVTLIGAHTASRNHNVTANPPQDATPGRWDTDYFSEHLRPNASTGVFRFPSDVSLAQSPRTRPLFEQFSAAKGSWDKAYAAEYIRMSLMGVKSINTLRECTKAMPKGDKTVPSEPPADGNPQSPSPSHTTATEYQSSTATIASFSPGESSYPDGSRGHTTVPVNATVYEVKPTTGANANASANANATHEGPDPAAKSVPITAEAGCIKIRLSAVAAACFLAALL
;
A
#
# COMPACT_ATOMS: atom_id res chain seq x y z
N MET A 1 53.54 -62.77 19.75
CA MET A 1 52.46 -62.97 20.74
C MET A 1 51.58 -61.72 20.76
N LYS A 2 50.31 -61.90 20.40
CA LYS A 2 49.11 -61.17 20.84
C LYS A 2 49.11 -59.62 20.88
N LEU A 3 48.16 -59.11 20.07
CA LEU A 3 47.12 -58.14 20.45
C LEU A 3 47.51 -56.66 20.38
N LEU A 4 46.98 -55.97 19.38
CA LEU A 4 46.07 -54.84 19.57
C LEU A 4 45.43 -54.47 18.22
N ALA A 5 44.29 -55.11 17.96
CA ALA A 5 43.19 -54.50 17.22
C ALA A 5 42.67 -53.28 18.00
N PHE A 6 41.89 -52.43 17.32
CA PHE A 6 41.32 -51.14 17.76
C PHE A 6 42.16 -49.91 17.41
N ILE A 7 42.10 -49.45 16.16
CA ILE A 7 41.62 -48.09 15.80
C ILE A 7 40.98 -48.20 14.42
N GLY A 8 39.71 -48.56 14.38
CA GLY A 8 38.89 -48.52 13.18
C GLY A 8 37.58 -47.85 13.52
N LEU A 9 37.58 -46.52 13.73
CA LEU A 9 36.38 -45.68 13.66
C LEU A 9 36.73 -44.18 13.68
N TYR A 10 35.91 -43.41 12.96
CA TYR A 10 35.80 -41.94 12.96
C TYR A 10 36.74 -41.12 12.08
N LEU A 11 36.62 -41.28 10.76
CA LEU A 11 36.67 -40.13 9.83
C LEU A 11 35.56 -40.26 8.79
N ALA A 12 34.31 -40.35 9.23
CA ALA A 12 33.20 -39.90 8.38
C ALA A 12 33.30 -38.37 8.35
N GLY A 13 34.11 -37.84 7.43
CA GLY A 13 34.28 -36.42 7.23
C GLY A 13 32.91 -35.81 6.94
N ALA A 14 32.46 -34.91 7.81
CA ALA A 14 31.39 -33.99 7.48
C ALA A 14 31.87 -33.19 6.26
N ALA A 15 31.38 -33.54 5.08
CA ALA A 15 31.54 -32.71 3.90
C ALA A 15 30.73 -31.44 4.17
N VAL A 16 31.38 -30.41 4.71
CA VAL A 16 30.76 -29.09 4.86
C VAL A 16 30.68 -28.50 3.45
N ALA A 17 29.53 -28.65 2.80
CA ALA A 17 29.28 -27.99 1.53
C ALA A 17 29.23 -26.48 1.78
N PHE A 18 30.28 -25.76 1.36
CA PHE A 18 30.29 -24.31 1.41
C PHE A 18 29.30 -23.75 0.38
N PRO A 19 28.47 -22.76 0.74
CA PRO A 19 27.56 -22.14 -0.20
C PRO A 19 28.34 -21.46 -1.34
N SER A 20 27.77 -21.48 -2.53
CA SER A 20 28.34 -20.80 -3.69
C SER A 20 28.35 -19.28 -3.48
N ILE A 21 29.22 -18.56 -4.21
CA ILE A 21 29.23 -17.08 -4.20
C ILE A 21 27.85 -16.51 -4.57
N LYS A 22 27.12 -17.18 -5.47
CA LYS A 22 25.76 -16.80 -5.85
C LYS A 22 24.81 -16.87 -4.66
N GLU A 23 24.86 -17.95 -3.89
CA GLU A 23 24.04 -18.12 -2.68
C GLU A 23 24.42 -17.11 -1.59
N LEU A 24 25.71 -16.82 -1.42
CA LEU A 24 26.17 -15.80 -0.48
C LEU A 24 25.66 -14.40 -0.86
N LYS A 25 25.67 -14.04 -2.15
CA LYS A 25 25.12 -12.77 -2.63
C LYS A 25 23.61 -12.66 -2.40
N VAL A 26 22.87 -13.73 -2.67
CA VAL A 26 21.43 -13.78 -2.41
C VAL A 26 21.14 -13.65 -0.91
N ALA A 27 21.85 -14.40 -0.07
CA ALA A 27 21.68 -14.34 1.38
C ALA A 27 22.02 -12.94 1.94
N ALA A 28 23.10 -12.32 1.45
CA ALA A 28 23.48 -10.96 1.83
C ALA A 28 22.43 -9.94 1.41
N TRP A 29 21.98 -9.98 0.14
CA TRP A 29 20.94 -9.08 -0.36
C TRP A 29 19.64 -9.24 0.42
N ARG A 30 19.17 -10.47 0.63
CA ARG A 30 17.98 -10.75 1.43
C ARG A 30 18.13 -10.20 2.84
N ARG A 31 19.26 -10.47 3.52
CA ARG A 31 19.49 -10.00 4.90
C ARG A 31 19.47 -8.48 4.99
N GLN A 32 19.99 -7.80 3.99
CA GLN A 32 20.06 -6.35 3.94
C GLN A 32 18.68 -5.72 3.70
N PHE A 33 17.94 -6.20 2.69
CA PHE A 33 16.77 -5.50 2.17
C PHE A 33 15.41 -6.09 2.56
N LEU A 34 15.30 -7.41 2.74
CA LEU A 34 14.02 -8.06 3.08
C LEU A 34 13.98 -8.50 4.55
N GLY A 35 15.11 -9.02 5.04
CA GLY A 35 15.38 -9.48 6.40
C GLY A 35 14.62 -10.74 6.86
N SER A 36 13.35 -10.91 6.51
CA SER A 36 12.54 -12.05 6.92
C SER A 36 12.70 -13.24 5.97
N THR A 37 12.63 -14.44 6.54
CA THR A 37 12.67 -15.73 5.82
C THR A 37 11.41 -16.54 6.06
N GLU A 38 10.46 -15.99 6.82
CA GLU A 38 9.18 -16.63 7.09
C GLU A 38 8.33 -16.63 5.82
N LEU A 39 7.71 -17.76 5.52
CA LEU A 39 6.87 -17.97 4.35
C LEU A 39 5.39 -17.97 4.78
N PRO A 40 4.51 -17.28 4.05
CA PRO A 40 3.07 -17.25 4.34
C PRO A 40 2.35 -18.50 3.82
N GLY A 41 1.15 -18.75 4.37
CA GLY A 41 0.19 -19.72 3.84
C GLY A 41 0.74 -21.15 3.71
N ASP A 42 0.28 -21.86 2.69
CA ASP A 42 0.73 -23.20 2.33
C ASP A 42 2.22 -23.28 1.94
N LEU A 43 2.87 -22.18 1.52
CA LEU A 43 4.31 -22.17 1.24
C LEU A 43 5.17 -22.46 2.48
N ALA A 44 4.64 -22.22 3.69
CA ALA A 44 5.33 -22.51 4.95
C ALA A 44 5.51 -24.00 5.19
N THR A 45 4.58 -24.82 4.69
CA THR A 45 4.49 -26.25 5.02
C THR A 45 4.81 -27.16 3.84
N LEU A 46 4.60 -26.71 2.60
CA LEU A 46 4.82 -27.53 1.41
C LEU A 46 6.31 -27.82 1.16
N ALA A 47 6.60 -29.08 0.87
CA ALA A 47 7.92 -29.52 0.42
C ALA A 47 8.21 -29.02 -1.02
N PRO A 48 9.49 -28.89 -1.43
CA PRO A 48 9.83 -28.40 -2.76
C PRO A 48 9.18 -29.14 -3.93
N GLY A 49 8.93 -30.45 -3.79
CA GLY A 49 8.27 -31.27 -4.82
C GLY A 49 6.74 -31.10 -4.89
N GLU A 50 6.13 -30.42 -3.91
CA GLU A 50 4.69 -30.17 -3.86
C GLU A 50 4.32 -28.77 -4.36
N LEU A 51 5.32 -27.92 -4.62
CA LEU A 51 5.12 -26.58 -5.13
C LEU A 51 4.74 -26.61 -6.62
N SER A 52 3.70 -25.89 -6.97
CA SER A 52 3.45 -25.50 -8.35
C SER A 52 4.59 -24.61 -8.85
N SER A 53 4.72 -24.45 -10.17
CA SER A 53 5.72 -23.52 -10.73
C SER A 53 5.55 -22.10 -10.19
N VAL A 54 4.31 -21.65 -10.02
CA VAL A 54 3.98 -20.33 -9.45
C VAL A 54 4.32 -20.28 -7.95
N GLY A 55 3.97 -21.31 -7.18
CA GLY A 55 4.30 -21.35 -5.74
C GLY A 55 5.81 -21.39 -5.48
N ALA A 56 6.56 -22.14 -6.29
CA ALA A 56 8.02 -22.16 -6.25
C ALA A 56 8.62 -20.79 -6.58
N GLU A 57 8.06 -20.11 -7.58
CA GLU A 57 8.51 -18.78 -7.99
C GLU A 57 8.21 -17.71 -6.91
N ILE A 58 6.99 -17.71 -6.34
CA ILE A 58 6.65 -16.83 -5.21
C ILE A 58 7.61 -17.08 -4.05
N ARG A 59 7.82 -18.34 -3.66
CA ARG A 59 8.79 -18.70 -2.61
C ARG A 59 10.19 -18.18 -2.91
N ALA A 60 10.64 -18.27 -4.16
CA ALA A 60 11.94 -17.75 -4.57
C ALA A 60 12.02 -16.22 -4.41
N ILE A 61 10.97 -15.48 -4.79
CA ILE A 61 10.91 -14.02 -4.60
C ILE A 61 10.99 -13.67 -3.10
N LEU A 62 10.18 -14.31 -2.26
CA LEU A 62 10.13 -14.05 -0.82
C LEU A 62 11.46 -14.35 -0.11
N LEU A 63 12.27 -15.23 -0.69
CA LEU A 63 13.62 -15.57 -0.20
C LEU A 63 14.73 -14.79 -0.91
N GLY A 64 14.40 -13.80 -1.74
CA GLY A 64 15.36 -12.97 -2.49
C GLY A 64 16.13 -13.72 -3.58
N GLN A 65 15.67 -14.91 -3.97
CA GLN A 65 16.27 -15.78 -4.98
C GLN A 65 15.81 -15.45 -6.41
N SER A 66 14.64 -14.82 -6.54
CA SER A 66 14.10 -14.33 -7.82
C SER A 66 13.69 -12.85 -7.70
N ASP A 67 13.45 -12.20 -8.85
CA ASP A 67 13.04 -10.81 -8.92
C ASP A 67 11.51 -10.67 -8.72
N GLY A 68 11.12 -9.69 -7.90
CA GLY A 68 9.73 -9.31 -7.71
C GLY A 68 9.16 -8.49 -8.87
N GLN A 69 9.99 -8.09 -9.84
CA GLN A 69 9.59 -7.33 -11.03
C GLN A 69 9.49 -8.24 -12.27
N GLY A 70 8.63 -7.86 -13.22
CA GLY A 70 8.52 -8.54 -14.52
C GLY A 70 8.30 -7.54 -15.66
N ASN A 71 8.66 -7.94 -16.90
CA ASN A 71 8.63 -7.06 -18.09
C ASN A 71 7.85 -7.64 -19.28
N GLU A 72 7.11 -8.72 -19.07
CA GLU A 72 6.33 -9.42 -20.08
C GLU A 72 5.24 -8.52 -20.67
N GLY A 73 5.08 -8.50 -21.99
CA GLY A 73 3.97 -7.82 -22.67
C GLY A 73 2.85 -8.78 -23.03
N TYR A 74 1.63 -8.25 -23.14
CA TYR A 74 0.46 -9.02 -23.53
C TYR A 74 -0.52 -8.11 -24.29
N SER A 75 -1.07 -8.62 -25.38
CA SER A 75 -2.17 -8.01 -26.12
C SER A 75 -3.41 -8.86 -25.88
N PRO A 76 -4.42 -8.37 -25.15
CA PRO A 76 -5.58 -9.17 -24.78
C PRO A 76 -6.52 -9.31 -25.99
N PRO A 77 -7.25 -10.43 -26.10
CA PRO A 77 -8.49 -10.47 -26.86
C PRO A 77 -9.51 -9.44 -26.35
N ALA A 78 -10.56 -9.18 -27.13
CA ALA A 78 -11.67 -8.32 -26.69
C ALA A 78 -12.31 -8.91 -25.41
N LEU A 79 -12.69 -8.05 -24.46
CA LEU A 79 -13.17 -8.47 -23.13
C LEU A 79 -14.28 -9.52 -23.23
N ASP A 80 -15.32 -9.29 -24.02
CA ASP A 80 -16.47 -10.21 -24.10
C ASP A 80 -16.23 -11.45 -24.97
N SER A 81 -15.03 -11.62 -25.55
CA SER A 81 -14.73 -12.73 -26.47
C SER A 81 -14.57 -14.07 -25.76
N ALA A 82 -14.79 -15.17 -26.49
CA ALA A 82 -14.60 -16.52 -25.95
C ALA A 82 -13.13 -16.79 -25.57
N GLU A 83 -12.20 -16.23 -26.34
CA GLU A 83 -10.75 -16.32 -26.09
C GLU A 83 -10.38 -15.64 -24.77
N CYS A 84 -10.96 -14.47 -24.47
CA CYS A 84 -10.71 -13.78 -23.21
C CYS A 84 -11.23 -14.57 -22.01
N ARG A 85 -12.40 -15.22 -22.14
CA ARG A 85 -12.97 -16.06 -21.08
C ARG A 85 -12.15 -17.32 -20.79
N GLN A 86 -11.34 -17.79 -21.74
CA GLN A 86 -10.47 -18.95 -21.59
C GLN A 86 -9.09 -18.60 -21.01
N ASP A 87 -8.59 -17.38 -21.21
CA ASP A 87 -7.34 -16.91 -20.62
C ASP A 87 -7.60 -16.24 -19.27
N GLU A 88 -7.28 -16.94 -18.18
CA GLU A 88 -7.47 -16.46 -16.79
C GLU A 88 -6.84 -15.07 -16.53
N CYS A 89 -5.83 -14.65 -17.31
CA CYS A 89 -5.20 -13.35 -17.19
C CYS A 89 -5.76 -12.27 -18.13
N CYS A 90 -6.67 -12.62 -19.06
CA CYS A 90 -7.18 -11.65 -20.03
C CYS A 90 -7.98 -10.53 -19.35
N VAL A 91 -8.92 -10.88 -18.47
CA VAL A 91 -9.71 -9.89 -17.72
C VAL A 91 -8.80 -8.94 -16.93
N TRP A 92 -7.73 -9.48 -16.34
CA TRP A 92 -6.77 -8.68 -15.57
C TRP A 92 -6.00 -7.67 -16.40
N LYS A 93 -5.87 -7.90 -17.72
CA LYS A 93 -5.24 -6.92 -18.61
C LYS A 93 -6.16 -5.72 -18.84
N HIS A 94 -7.45 -5.96 -19.07
CA HIS A 94 -8.46 -4.91 -19.17
C HIS A 94 -8.57 -4.13 -17.86
N VAL A 95 -8.69 -4.84 -16.73
CA VAL A 95 -8.72 -4.23 -15.38
C VAL A 95 -7.49 -3.36 -15.14
N ALA A 96 -6.29 -3.87 -15.41
CA ALA A 96 -5.07 -3.15 -15.10
C ALA A 96 -4.82 -1.95 -16.03
N ASP A 97 -5.22 -2.03 -17.30
CA ASP A 97 -5.17 -0.89 -18.23
C ASP A 97 -6.17 0.20 -17.87
N GLU A 98 -7.39 -0.17 -17.49
CA GLU A 98 -8.40 0.77 -17.02
C GLU A 98 -7.96 1.46 -15.73
N LEU A 99 -7.46 0.69 -14.74
CA LEU A 99 -6.88 1.25 -13.52
C LEU A 99 -5.74 2.22 -13.84
N TYR A 100 -4.83 1.87 -14.75
CA TYR A 100 -3.72 2.74 -15.12
C TYR A 100 -4.21 4.05 -15.75
N GLY A 101 -5.16 3.98 -16.67
CA GLY A 101 -5.78 5.17 -17.28
C GLY A 101 -6.51 6.07 -16.26
N LEU A 102 -7.06 5.48 -15.20
CA LEU A 102 -7.70 6.22 -14.10
C LEU A 102 -6.69 6.79 -13.08
N MET A 103 -5.46 6.26 -13.03
CA MET A 103 -4.46 6.56 -12.00
C MET A 103 -3.31 7.45 -12.50
N HIS A 104 -3.01 7.39 -13.78
CA HIS A 104 -1.99 8.18 -14.43
C HIS A 104 -2.61 9.49 -14.98
N ASP A 105 -2.08 10.63 -14.55
CA ASP A 105 -2.46 11.93 -15.07
C ASP A 105 -1.60 12.25 -16.29
N ALA A 106 -2.20 12.16 -17.48
CA ALA A 106 -1.51 12.43 -18.74
C ALA A 106 -1.10 13.90 -18.93
N ALA A 107 -1.75 14.85 -18.23
CA ALA A 107 -1.42 16.27 -18.35
C ALA A 107 -0.15 16.63 -17.57
N THR A 108 0.04 16.02 -16.40
CA THR A 108 1.23 16.22 -15.56
C THR A 108 2.31 15.16 -15.79
N GLY A 109 1.94 14.02 -16.39
CA GLY A 109 2.77 12.84 -16.49
C GLY A 109 3.12 12.24 -15.12
N THR A 110 2.24 12.37 -14.13
CA THR A 110 2.43 11.88 -12.75
C THR A 110 1.23 11.05 -12.27
N CYS A 111 1.33 10.38 -11.13
CA CYS A 111 0.18 9.70 -10.56
C CYS A 111 -0.74 10.64 -9.76
N ASN A 112 -2.03 10.32 -9.76
CA ASN A 112 -3.08 11.10 -9.10
C ASN A 112 -3.49 10.54 -7.73
N ASP A 113 -4.51 11.14 -7.10
CA ASP A 113 -4.99 10.71 -5.77
C ASP A 113 -5.61 9.31 -5.77
N PHE A 114 -6.14 8.85 -6.91
CA PHE A 114 -6.67 7.49 -7.00
C PHE A 114 -5.55 6.45 -6.94
N ALA A 115 -4.41 6.73 -7.59
CA ALA A 115 -3.22 5.89 -7.50
C ALA A 115 -2.71 5.79 -6.06
N ARG A 116 -2.49 6.94 -5.39
CA ARG A 116 -2.03 6.99 -3.99
C ARG A 116 -2.97 6.27 -3.04
N GLY A 117 -4.27 6.49 -3.23
CA GLY A 117 -5.32 5.83 -2.46
C GLY A 117 -5.35 4.32 -2.67
N ALA A 118 -5.16 3.83 -3.90
CA ALA A 118 -5.13 2.40 -4.20
C ALA A 118 -3.88 1.71 -3.61
N ILE A 119 -2.72 2.38 -3.63
CA ILE A 119 -1.50 1.90 -2.94
C ILE A 119 -1.79 1.71 -1.45
N ARG A 120 -2.38 2.73 -0.81
CA ARG A 120 -2.79 2.66 0.61
C ARG A 120 -3.81 1.56 0.84
N MET A 121 -4.79 1.39 -0.04
CA MET A 121 -5.84 0.38 0.08
C MET A 121 -5.28 -1.04 0.06
N GLY A 122 -4.31 -1.32 -0.82
CA GLY A 122 -3.63 -2.62 -0.86
C GLY A 122 -2.91 -2.95 0.45
N PHE A 123 -2.30 -1.94 1.10
CA PHE A 123 -1.72 -2.09 2.45
C PHE A 123 -2.80 -2.28 3.52
N HIS A 124 -3.84 -1.46 3.55
CA HIS A 124 -4.86 -1.51 4.61
C HIS A 124 -5.69 -2.80 4.59
N ASP A 125 -5.92 -3.38 3.41
CA ASP A 125 -6.52 -4.72 3.28
C ASP A 125 -5.54 -5.77 3.82
N ALA A 126 -4.37 -5.88 3.19
CA ALA A 126 -3.40 -6.94 3.48
C ALA A 126 -2.85 -6.93 4.90
N ALA A 127 -2.53 -5.75 5.44
CA ALA A 127 -1.86 -5.61 6.72
C ALA A 127 -2.82 -5.58 7.91
N ALA A 128 -4.15 -5.62 7.71
CA ALA A 128 -5.13 -5.78 8.79
C ALA A 128 -5.18 -7.23 9.34
N TRP A 129 -4.06 -7.93 9.37
CA TRP A 129 -3.92 -9.35 9.74
C TRP A 129 -2.62 -9.60 10.52
N ASP A 130 -2.57 -10.66 11.31
CA ASP A 130 -1.33 -11.21 11.88
C ASP A 130 -1.34 -12.75 11.87
N LYS A 131 -0.20 -13.38 12.12
CA LYS A 131 -0.06 -14.85 12.13
C LYS A 131 -0.91 -15.58 13.18
N PHE A 132 -1.52 -14.86 14.12
CA PHE A 132 -2.42 -15.41 15.13
C PHE A 132 -3.89 -15.28 14.73
N SER A 133 -4.18 -14.53 13.67
CA SER A 133 -5.53 -14.27 13.16
C SER A 133 -5.97 -15.38 12.21
N SER A 134 -7.18 -15.91 12.43
CA SER A 134 -7.76 -16.97 11.60
C SER A 134 -8.37 -16.48 10.26
N TRP A 135 -8.63 -15.18 10.15
CA TRP A 135 -9.17 -14.47 8.98
C TRP A 135 -8.57 -13.06 8.88
N GLY A 136 -8.87 -12.33 7.80
CA GLY A 136 -8.26 -11.06 7.45
C GLY A 136 -7.06 -11.24 6.52
N GLY A 137 -6.53 -10.13 6.02
CA GLY A 137 -5.33 -10.09 5.19
C GLY A 137 -5.68 -9.61 3.78
N ALA A 138 -4.95 -10.10 2.77
CA ALA A 138 -5.23 -9.77 1.38
C ALA A 138 -6.45 -10.56 0.88
N ASP A 139 -7.63 -10.23 1.40
CA ASP A 139 -8.89 -10.95 1.20
C ASP A 139 -10.04 -10.05 0.72
N GLY A 140 -9.81 -8.75 0.55
CA GLY A 140 -10.82 -7.81 0.05
C GLY A 140 -11.85 -7.39 1.11
N SER A 141 -11.72 -7.85 2.36
CA SER A 141 -12.61 -7.52 3.47
C SER A 141 -12.75 -6.02 3.68
N LEU A 142 -11.70 -5.24 3.36
CA LEU A 142 -11.72 -3.78 3.42
C LEU A 142 -12.90 -3.15 2.67
N LEU A 143 -13.29 -3.72 1.51
CA LEU A 143 -14.40 -3.23 0.70
C LEU A 143 -15.64 -4.13 0.77
N LEU A 144 -15.50 -5.40 1.13
CA LEU A 144 -16.63 -6.32 1.26
C LEU A 144 -17.34 -6.24 2.61
N SER A 145 -16.84 -5.40 3.52
CA SER A 145 -17.38 -5.20 4.85
C SER A 145 -17.47 -3.71 5.22
N ASP A 146 -17.77 -3.44 6.50
CA ASP A 146 -17.90 -2.09 7.05
C ASP A 146 -16.56 -1.47 7.49
N GLU A 147 -15.43 -2.03 7.07
CA GLU A 147 -14.10 -1.57 7.48
C GLU A 147 -13.77 -0.13 7.10
N LEU A 148 -14.34 0.40 6.01
CA LEU A 148 -14.19 1.80 5.64
C LEU A 148 -14.85 2.78 6.64
N LEU A 149 -15.73 2.30 7.53
CA LEU A 149 -16.29 3.12 8.60
C LEU A 149 -15.31 3.32 9.76
N ARG A 150 -14.22 2.53 9.81
CA ARG A 150 -13.19 2.66 10.85
C ARG A 150 -12.37 3.94 10.65
N PRO A 151 -11.99 4.66 11.72
CA PRO A 151 -11.24 5.91 11.60
C PRO A 151 -9.96 5.81 10.77
N GLU A 152 -9.23 4.70 10.88
CA GLU A 152 -8.00 4.43 10.13
C GLU A 152 -8.21 4.27 8.62
N ASN A 153 -9.44 3.95 8.19
CA ASN A 153 -9.80 3.67 6.81
C ASN A 153 -10.69 4.74 6.17
N ALA A 154 -11.35 5.58 6.96
CA ALA A 154 -12.38 6.52 6.52
C ALA A 154 -11.95 7.43 5.35
N ALA A 155 -10.68 7.88 5.34
CA ALA A 155 -10.13 8.72 4.27
C ALA A 155 -10.09 8.04 2.89
N MET A 156 -10.27 6.71 2.82
CA MET A 156 -10.28 5.94 1.56
C MET A 156 -11.68 5.69 1.00
N ALA A 157 -12.74 6.24 1.61
CA ALA A 157 -14.12 5.98 1.17
C ALA A 157 -14.35 6.28 -0.33
N GLY A 158 -13.84 7.41 -0.83
CA GLY A 158 -13.98 7.78 -2.25
C GLY A 158 -13.22 6.87 -3.20
N VAL A 159 -12.02 6.40 -2.80
CA VAL A 159 -11.24 5.42 -3.56
C VAL A 159 -11.94 4.06 -3.54
N GLY A 160 -12.52 3.69 -2.40
CA GLY A 160 -13.24 2.44 -2.22
C GLY A 160 -14.49 2.37 -3.10
N ALA A 161 -15.22 3.47 -3.23
CA ALA A 161 -16.36 3.56 -4.14
C ALA A 161 -15.97 3.32 -5.60
N LYS A 162 -14.84 3.88 -6.07
CA LYS A 162 -14.32 3.65 -7.43
C LYS A 162 -13.93 2.18 -7.64
N MET A 163 -13.22 1.59 -6.67
CA MET A 163 -12.82 0.17 -6.73
C MET A 163 -14.04 -0.76 -6.73
N LYS A 164 -15.09 -0.47 -5.94
CA LYS A 164 -16.36 -1.20 -5.98
C LYS A 164 -17.05 -1.09 -7.34
N GLY A 165 -17.09 0.10 -7.94
CA GLY A 165 -17.65 0.27 -9.28
C GLY A 165 -16.95 -0.56 -10.35
N LEU A 166 -15.61 -0.64 -10.31
CA LEU A 166 -14.83 -1.53 -11.18
C LEU A 166 -15.18 -3.00 -10.91
N TYR A 167 -15.21 -3.41 -9.65
CA TYR A 167 -15.58 -4.77 -9.26
C TYR A 167 -16.95 -5.18 -9.82
N GLU A 168 -17.96 -4.32 -9.62
CA GLU A 168 -19.33 -4.54 -10.10
C GLU A 168 -19.39 -4.57 -11.63
N GLY A 169 -18.66 -3.66 -12.31
CA GLY A 169 -18.58 -3.60 -13.77
C GLY A 169 -18.05 -4.90 -14.38
N TYR A 170 -16.88 -5.37 -13.97
CA TYR A 170 -16.32 -6.63 -14.48
C TYR A 170 -17.14 -7.85 -14.09
N THR A 171 -17.75 -7.85 -12.89
CA THR A 171 -18.70 -8.90 -12.49
C THR A 171 -19.93 -8.93 -13.42
N ALA A 172 -20.45 -7.77 -13.82
CA ALA A 172 -21.58 -7.67 -14.75
C ALA A 172 -21.25 -8.17 -16.17
N HIS A 173 -19.98 -8.09 -16.58
CA HIS A 173 -19.48 -8.73 -17.81
C HIS A 173 -19.32 -10.26 -17.68
N GLY A 174 -19.63 -10.84 -16.51
CA GLY A 174 -19.55 -12.27 -16.24
C GLY A 174 -18.17 -12.77 -15.82
N PHE A 175 -17.27 -11.87 -15.42
CA PHE A 175 -15.96 -12.25 -14.90
C PHE A 175 -15.98 -12.44 -13.38
N GLY A 176 -15.47 -13.59 -12.94
CA GLY A 176 -15.28 -13.90 -11.52
C GLY A 176 -13.97 -13.32 -10.96
N ILE A 177 -13.75 -12.01 -11.08
CA ILE A 177 -12.64 -11.37 -10.37
C ILE A 177 -12.94 -11.33 -8.87
N SER A 178 -11.92 -11.49 -8.03
CA SER A 178 -12.07 -11.35 -6.57
C SER A 178 -11.80 -9.91 -6.15
N MET A 179 -12.46 -9.44 -5.09
CA MET A 179 -12.16 -8.12 -4.53
C MET A 179 -10.72 -8.09 -4.01
N ALA A 180 -10.28 -9.18 -3.39
CA ALA A 180 -8.91 -9.39 -2.91
C ALA A 180 -7.87 -9.11 -4.01
N ASP A 181 -8.02 -9.74 -5.18
CA ASP A 181 -7.10 -9.51 -6.29
C ASP A 181 -7.24 -8.13 -6.90
N LEU A 182 -8.45 -7.56 -6.94
CA LEU A 182 -8.67 -6.21 -7.45
C LEU A 182 -7.93 -5.16 -6.59
N LEU A 183 -7.97 -5.27 -5.27
CA LEU A 183 -7.24 -4.36 -4.38
C LEU A 183 -5.73 -4.47 -4.57
N GLN A 184 -5.19 -5.69 -4.66
CA GLN A 184 -3.76 -5.90 -4.86
C GLN A 184 -3.30 -5.54 -6.27
N CYS A 185 -4.16 -5.70 -7.29
CA CYS A 185 -3.93 -5.20 -8.64
C CYS A 185 -3.90 -3.67 -8.65
N GLY A 186 -4.92 -3.03 -8.07
CA GLY A 186 -5.02 -1.57 -7.96
C GLY A 186 -3.81 -0.93 -7.31
N ALA A 187 -3.31 -1.50 -6.22
CA ALA A 187 -2.10 -1.00 -5.57
C ALA A 187 -0.84 -1.13 -6.45
N LYS A 188 -0.63 -2.27 -7.13
CA LYS A 188 0.52 -2.46 -8.03
C LYS A 188 0.44 -1.55 -9.26
N VAL A 189 -0.76 -1.37 -9.82
CA VAL A 189 -1.00 -0.43 -10.92
C VAL A 189 -0.80 1.01 -10.45
N GLY A 190 -1.22 1.34 -9.23
CA GLY A 190 -0.99 2.65 -8.61
C GLY A 190 0.49 2.98 -8.48
N VAL A 191 1.31 2.03 -8.02
CA VAL A 191 2.79 2.16 -8.00
C VAL A 191 3.30 2.44 -9.41
N LEU A 192 2.88 1.65 -10.40
CA LEU A 192 3.34 1.78 -11.78
C LEU A 192 2.88 3.08 -12.46
N ALA A 193 1.71 3.60 -12.08
CA ALA A 193 1.17 4.86 -12.59
C ALA A 193 1.98 6.07 -12.10
N CYS A 194 2.67 5.95 -10.97
CA CYS A 194 3.64 6.92 -10.50
C CYS A 194 4.96 6.74 -11.29
N PRO A 195 5.43 7.74 -12.05
CA PRO A 195 6.64 7.63 -12.84
C PRO A 195 7.83 7.19 -12.00
N GLY A 196 8.59 6.22 -12.51
CA GLY A 196 9.68 5.57 -11.78
C GLY A 196 9.23 4.35 -10.97
N GLY A 197 7.95 4.03 -10.91
CA GLY A 197 7.40 2.89 -10.17
C GLY A 197 7.86 1.54 -10.73
N PRO A 198 8.28 0.58 -9.87
CA PRO A 198 8.61 -0.76 -10.33
C PRO A 198 7.36 -1.48 -10.86
N ARG A 199 7.55 -2.28 -11.91
CA ARG A 199 6.50 -3.17 -12.42
C ARG A 199 6.47 -4.46 -11.60
N ILE A 200 5.77 -4.40 -10.47
CA ILE A 200 5.64 -5.50 -9.50
C ILE A 200 4.86 -6.65 -10.13
N ARG A 201 5.37 -7.87 -9.97
CA ARG A 201 4.71 -9.09 -10.47
C ARG A 201 3.33 -9.27 -9.86
N MET A 202 2.38 -9.73 -10.66
CA MET A 202 0.98 -9.84 -10.30
C MET A 202 0.53 -11.29 -10.29
N PHE A 203 0.33 -11.81 -9.08
CA PHE A 203 -0.31 -13.09 -8.84
C PHE A 203 -1.79 -12.88 -8.52
N VAL A 204 -2.67 -13.70 -9.08
CA VAL A 204 -4.13 -13.64 -8.91
C VAL A 204 -4.68 -15.03 -8.54
N GLY A 205 -5.94 -15.09 -8.10
CA GLY A 205 -6.63 -16.28 -7.62
C GLY A 205 -6.88 -16.27 -6.10
N ARG A 206 -6.82 -15.11 -5.43
CA ARG A 206 -7.14 -15.00 -4.01
C ARG A 206 -8.65 -15.19 -3.80
N PRO A 207 -9.08 -15.98 -2.82
CA PRO A 207 -10.48 -15.95 -2.39
C PRO A 207 -10.78 -14.60 -1.72
N SER A 208 -12.04 -14.16 -1.83
CA SER A 208 -12.51 -13.01 -1.06
C SER A 208 -13.24 -13.43 0.21
N ASP A 209 -13.10 -12.63 1.26
CA ASP A 209 -13.81 -12.80 2.54
C ASP A 209 -14.47 -11.47 2.92
N ALA A 210 -15.75 -11.51 3.29
CA ALA A 210 -16.51 -10.33 3.74
C ALA A 210 -16.46 -10.16 5.26
N THR A 211 -15.77 -11.05 5.97
CA THR A 211 -15.55 -10.94 7.41
C THR A 211 -14.62 -9.77 7.70
N PRO A 212 -15.05 -8.75 8.47
CA PRO A 212 -14.19 -7.62 8.79
C PRO A 212 -12.88 -8.08 9.45
N ALA A 213 -11.77 -7.53 8.99
CA ALA A 213 -10.45 -7.83 9.51
C ALA A 213 -10.34 -7.50 11.02
N PRO A 214 -9.51 -8.22 11.80
CA PRO A 214 -9.33 -7.94 13.24
C PRO A 214 -8.88 -6.51 13.53
N LEU A 215 -9.36 -5.93 14.64
CA LEU A 215 -8.98 -4.59 15.08
C LEU A 215 -7.53 -4.52 15.58
N GLY A 216 -6.96 -3.31 15.54
CA GLY A 216 -5.64 -3.02 16.11
C GLY A 216 -4.48 -3.68 15.36
N ARG A 217 -4.68 -4.04 14.08
CA ARG A 217 -3.66 -4.67 13.23
C ARG A 217 -2.92 -3.69 12.34
N LEU A 218 -3.39 -2.46 12.20
CA LEU A 218 -2.74 -1.41 11.42
C LEU A 218 -1.99 -0.43 12.34
N PRO A 219 -0.80 0.06 11.93
CA PRO A 219 -0.04 1.03 12.72
C PRO A 219 -0.68 2.44 12.65
N PRO A 220 -0.96 3.08 13.79
CA PRO A 220 -1.20 4.51 13.84
C PRO A 220 0.05 5.31 13.46
N ALA A 221 -0.15 6.49 12.87
CA ALA A 221 0.92 7.42 12.51
C ALA A 221 1.70 7.99 13.72
N THR A 222 1.26 7.70 14.94
CA THR A 222 1.89 8.12 16.20
C THR A 222 2.78 7.06 16.83
N PHE A 223 2.82 5.84 16.29
CA PHE A 223 3.63 4.76 16.84
C PHE A 223 5.13 5.07 16.76
N THR A 224 5.89 4.58 17.74
CA THR A 224 7.35 4.58 17.71
C THR A 224 7.87 3.48 16.78
N ALA A 225 9.14 3.59 16.37
CA ALA A 225 9.79 2.56 15.57
C ALA A 225 9.70 1.17 16.21
N ASP A 226 9.91 1.04 17.53
CA ASP A 226 9.82 -0.26 18.20
C ASP A 226 8.39 -0.82 18.21
N GLN A 227 7.36 0.02 18.42
CA GLN A 227 5.97 -0.42 18.32
C GLN A 227 5.61 -0.90 16.91
N ILE A 228 6.10 -0.23 15.87
CA ILE A 228 5.90 -0.64 14.48
C ILE A 228 6.64 -1.95 14.21
N ILE A 229 7.89 -2.07 14.66
CA ILE A 229 8.68 -3.28 14.47
C ILE A 229 8.02 -4.49 15.15
N ASP A 230 7.53 -4.32 16.38
CA ASP A 230 6.85 -5.40 17.12
C ASP A 230 5.54 -5.78 16.42
N LEU A 231 4.75 -4.80 15.94
CA LEU A 231 3.51 -5.07 15.19
C LEU A 231 3.76 -5.86 13.90
N PHE A 232 4.84 -5.55 13.17
CA PHE A 232 5.15 -6.18 11.89
C PHE A 232 5.91 -7.51 12.02
N ALA A 233 6.55 -7.78 13.16
CA ALA A 233 7.12 -9.08 13.47
C ALA A 233 6.05 -10.19 13.45
N ASP A 234 4.82 -9.88 13.88
CA ASP A 234 3.68 -10.80 13.81
C ASP A 234 3.07 -10.91 12.41
N LYS A 235 3.57 -10.13 11.45
CA LYS A 235 3.18 -10.14 10.04
C LYS A 235 4.26 -10.71 9.13
N MET A 236 5.28 -11.37 9.70
CA MET A 236 6.42 -11.93 8.97
C MET A 236 7.28 -10.88 8.24
N VAL A 237 7.21 -9.60 8.64
CA VAL A 237 7.96 -8.50 8.03
C VAL A 237 9.06 -8.04 9.00
N SER A 238 10.29 -7.95 8.49
CA SER A 238 11.43 -7.52 9.30
C SER A 238 11.54 -5.99 9.36
N PRO A 239 12.39 -5.40 10.23
CA PRO A 239 12.70 -3.97 10.17
C PRO A 239 13.14 -3.49 8.78
N SER A 240 13.91 -4.29 8.05
CA SER A 240 14.28 -3.94 6.67
C SER A 240 13.06 -3.89 5.75
N GLY A 241 12.16 -4.88 5.87
CA GLY A 241 10.92 -4.92 5.10
C GLY A 241 9.97 -3.75 5.41
N ILE A 242 9.93 -3.29 6.68
CA ILE A 242 9.17 -2.10 7.07
C ILE A 242 9.69 -0.86 6.34
N VAL A 243 11.01 -0.62 6.36
CA VAL A 243 11.62 0.52 5.67
C VAL A 243 11.44 0.42 4.15
N THR A 244 11.51 -0.79 3.60
CA THR A 244 11.22 -1.03 2.19
C THR A 244 9.79 -0.62 1.84
N LEU A 245 8.78 -1.11 2.58
CA LEU A 245 7.36 -0.83 2.31
C LEU A 245 6.99 0.62 2.59
N ILE A 246 7.50 1.24 3.66
CA ILE A 246 7.14 2.63 4.02
C ILE A 246 7.64 3.64 3.00
N GLY A 247 8.60 3.27 2.15
CA GLY A 247 8.99 4.07 0.98
C GLY A 247 7.81 4.44 0.08
N ALA A 248 6.69 3.69 0.11
CA ALA A 248 5.45 4.04 -0.58
C ALA A 248 4.91 5.43 -0.22
N HIS A 249 5.33 6.00 0.92
CA HIS A 249 4.99 7.37 1.30
C HIS A 249 5.58 8.44 0.34
N THR A 250 6.47 8.08 -0.60
CA THR A 250 6.81 8.98 -1.72
C THR A 250 5.59 9.32 -2.59
N ALA A 251 4.62 8.40 -2.68
CA ALA A 251 3.36 8.62 -3.39
C ALA A 251 2.20 8.74 -2.38
N SER A 252 2.24 9.74 -1.51
CA SER A 252 1.24 9.91 -0.45
C SER A 252 0.88 11.37 -0.16
N ARG A 253 -0.30 11.55 0.44
CA ARG A 253 -0.78 12.81 1.04
C ARG A 253 -1.52 12.55 2.37
N ASN A 254 -1.36 13.45 3.34
CA ASN A 254 -2.05 13.36 4.62
C ASN A 254 -3.45 13.99 4.56
N HIS A 255 -4.49 13.17 4.56
CA HIS A 255 -5.88 13.62 4.46
C HIS A 255 -6.48 14.13 5.79
N ASN A 256 -5.75 13.98 6.89
CA ASN A 256 -6.20 14.42 8.22
C ASN A 256 -5.77 15.86 8.55
N VAL A 257 -5.01 16.50 7.66
CA VAL A 257 -4.51 17.88 7.82
C VAL A 257 -5.03 18.72 6.68
N THR A 258 -5.53 19.91 7.00
CA THR A 258 -6.01 20.89 6.02
C THR A 258 -4.93 21.14 4.94
N ALA A 259 -5.35 21.23 3.68
CA ALA A 259 -4.51 21.29 2.47
C ALA A 259 -3.88 19.97 2.00
N ASN A 260 -4.15 18.85 2.67
CA ASN A 260 -3.70 17.50 2.26
C ASN A 260 -2.20 17.45 1.88
N PRO A 261 -1.30 17.84 2.81
CA PRO A 261 0.12 17.99 2.49
C PRO A 261 0.75 16.64 2.13
N PRO A 262 1.70 16.60 1.18
CA PRO A 262 2.43 15.40 0.82
C PRO A 262 3.48 15.02 1.87
N GLN A 263 4.01 13.80 1.78
CA GLN A 263 5.10 13.31 2.64
C GLN A 263 6.51 13.53 2.05
N ASP A 264 6.60 13.97 0.80
CA ASP A 264 7.82 14.53 0.19
C ASP A 264 7.46 15.64 -0.82
N ALA A 265 8.47 16.22 -1.46
CA ALA A 265 8.27 17.29 -2.44
C ALA A 265 7.64 16.81 -3.78
N THR A 266 7.61 15.50 -4.06
CA THR A 266 7.27 14.92 -5.36
C THR A 266 6.16 13.85 -5.28
N PRO A 267 4.99 14.12 -4.65
CA PRO A 267 3.97 13.11 -4.32
C PRO A 267 3.27 12.40 -5.50
N GLY A 268 3.62 12.79 -6.72
CA GLY A 268 3.14 12.17 -7.97
C GLY A 268 4.18 11.27 -8.64
N ARG A 269 5.39 11.14 -8.07
CA ARG A 269 6.49 10.33 -8.60
C ARG A 269 6.84 9.21 -7.62
N TRP A 270 7.47 8.17 -8.14
CA TRP A 270 7.98 7.06 -7.36
C TRP A 270 9.50 7.15 -7.32
N ASP A 271 10.01 8.00 -6.43
CA ASP A 271 11.42 8.31 -6.29
C ASP A 271 11.90 8.12 -4.84
N THR A 272 13.09 8.60 -4.52
CA THR A 272 13.73 8.39 -3.21
C THR A 272 13.72 9.65 -2.35
N ASP A 273 12.98 10.69 -2.74
CA ASP A 273 12.94 11.97 -2.03
C ASP A 273 12.39 11.78 -0.63
N TYR A 274 11.33 10.98 -0.45
CA TYR A 274 10.83 10.54 0.86
C TYR A 274 11.94 10.13 1.83
N PHE A 275 12.86 9.24 1.42
CA PHE A 275 13.95 8.79 2.30
C PHE A 275 14.92 9.91 2.63
N SER A 276 15.37 10.65 1.61
CA SER A 276 16.35 11.72 1.78
C SER A 276 15.81 12.86 2.66
N GLU A 277 14.53 13.18 2.50
CA GLU A 277 13.86 14.21 3.29
C GLU A 277 13.69 13.76 4.73
N HIS A 278 13.19 12.56 4.99
CA HIS A 278 12.97 12.09 6.38
C HIS A 278 14.25 11.94 7.21
N LEU A 279 15.43 11.91 6.56
CA LEU A 279 16.72 11.96 7.23
C LEU A 279 17.17 13.37 7.65
N ARG A 280 16.55 14.43 7.10
CA ARG A 280 16.88 15.83 7.41
C ARG A 280 16.36 16.22 8.80
N PRO A 281 17.04 17.15 9.51
CA PRO A 281 16.60 17.60 10.83
C PRO A 281 15.23 18.29 10.80
N ASN A 282 14.88 18.98 9.70
CA ASN A 282 13.63 19.71 9.54
C ASN A 282 12.88 19.25 8.28
N ALA A 283 11.55 19.37 8.31
CA ALA A 283 10.67 19.17 7.16
C ALA A 283 10.95 20.19 6.05
N SER A 284 10.89 19.76 4.79
CA SER A 284 10.89 20.67 3.64
C SER A 284 9.59 21.49 3.64
N THR A 285 9.61 22.68 3.03
CA THR A 285 8.42 23.54 2.95
C THR A 285 7.25 22.80 2.28
N GLY A 286 6.09 22.79 2.95
CA GLY A 286 4.88 22.13 2.44
C GLY A 286 4.82 20.62 2.64
N VAL A 287 5.89 19.99 3.14
CA VAL A 287 5.95 18.56 3.43
C VAL A 287 5.54 18.27 4.86
N PHE A 288 4.67 17.27 5.04
CA PHE A 288 4.25 16.77 6.33
C PHE A 288 4.93 15.44 6.64
N ARG A 289 5.54 15.31 7.81
CA ARG A 289 6.13 14.05 8.27
C ARG A 289 5.28 13.44 9.38
N PHE A 290 4.87 12.19 9.22
CA PHE A 290 4.23 11.48 10.32
C PHE A 290 5.23 11.24 11.46
N PRO A 291 4.81 11.32 12.74
CA PRO A 291 5.67 10.95 13.86
C PRO A 291 6.29 9.54 13.73
N SER A 292 5.52 8.58 13.19
CA SER A 292 5.99 7.23 12.87
C SER A 292 7.18 7.21 11.92
N ASP A 293 7.09 8.00 10.85
CA ASP A 293 8.09 8.04 9.78
C ASP A 293 9.39 8.66 10.31
N VAL A 294 9.26 9.73 11.10
CA VAL A 294 10.39 10.35 11.81
C VAL A 294 11.02 9.35 12.78
N SER A 295 10.21 8.62 13.55
CA SER A 295 10.71 7.61 14.50
C SER A 295 11.49 6.51 13.80
N LEU A 296 10.99 6.00 12.67
CA LEU A 296 11.68 5.01 11.85
C LEU A 296 12.95 5.55 11.19
N ALA A 297 12.96 6.79 10.72
CA ALA A 297 14.14 7.41 10.11
C ALA A 297 15.27 7.71 11.13
N GLN A 298 14.94 7.77 12.42
CA GLN A 298 15.89 8.04 13.51
C GLN A 298 16.33 6.77 14.26
N SER A 299 15.53 5.70 14.23
CA SER A 299 15.85 4.46 14.95
C SER A 299 17.13 3.79 14.41
N PRO A 300 18.07 3.37 15.27
CA PRO A 300 19.28 2.65 14.85
C PRO A 300 19.00 1.35 14.08
N ARG A 301 17.81 0.76 14.26
CA ARG A 301 17.41 -0.51 13.62
C ARG A 301 16.97 -0.35 12.17
N THR A 302 16.61 0.87 11.76
CA THR A 302 15.97 1.15 10.47
C THR A 302 16.66 2.27 9.70
N ARG A 303 17.27 3.24 10.39
CA ARG A 303 17.97 4.38 9.79
C ARG A 303 19.01 4.01 8.72
N PRO A 304 19.88 2.99 8.89
CA PRO A 304 20.87 2.65 7.86
C PRO A 304 20.23 2.33 6.51
N LEU A 305 19.01 1.78 6.52
CA LEU A 305 18.30 1.44 5.29
C LEU A 305 17.59 2.66 4.68
N PHE A 306 17.15 3.63 5.49
CA PHE A 306 16.75 4.95 4.97
C PHE A 306 17.90 5.63 4.24
N GLU A 307 19.09 5.66 4.84
CA GLU A 307 20.30 6.25 4.24
C GLU A 307 20.63 5.54 2.93
N GLN A 308 20.56 4.21 2.91
CA GLN A 308 20.81 3.44 1.70
C GLN A 308 19.80 3.72 0.59
N PHE A 309 18.50 3.69 0.89
CA PHE A 309 17.47 3.89 -0.14
C PHE A 309 17.43 5.33 -0.66
N SER A 310 17.84 6.32 0.15
CA SER A 310 17.99 7.71 -0.34
C SER A 310 18.97 7.88 -1.51
N ALA A 311 19.88 6.91 -1.71
CA ALA A 311 20.90 6.94 -2.76
C ALA A 311 20.80 5.79 -3.78
N ALA A 312 19.91 4.81 -3.56
CA ALA A 312 19.92 3.55 -4.30
C ALA A 312 18.52 3.14 -4.78
N LYS A 313 17.88 3.98 -5.60
CA LYS A 313 16.53 3.74 -6.16
C LYS A 313 16.34 2.34 -6.74
N GLY A 314 17.25 1.86 -7.59
CA GLY A 314 17.12 0.52 -8.18
C GLY A 314 17.16 -0.62 -7.16
N SER A 315 17.89 -0.45 -6.06
CA SER A 315 17.88 -1.43 -4.96
C SER A 315 16.57 -1.38 -4.17
N TRP A 316 16.06 -0.16 -3.95
CA TRP A 316 14.75 0.02 -3.32
C TRP A 316 13.63 -0.56 -4.17
N ASP A 317 13.56 -0.26 -5.46
CA ASP A 317 12.53 -0.78 -6.38
C ASP A 317 12.49 -2.32 -6.38
N LYS A 318 13.66 -2.96 -6.42
CA LYS A 318 13.77 -4.42 -6.34
C LYS A 318 13.30 -4.96 -4.99
N ALA A 319 13.69 -4.32 -3.89
CA ALA A 319 13.27 -4.71 -2.56
C ALA A 319 11.75 -4.51 -2.38
N TYR A 320 11.23 -3.36 -2.82
CA TYR A 320 9.82 -2.99 -2.74
C TYR A 320 8.95 -3.99 -3.48
N ALA A 321 9.32 -4.36 -4.71
CA ALA A 321 8.57 -5.34 -5.47
C ALA A 321 8.48 -6.70 -4.74
N ALA A 322 9.58 -7.18 -4.17
CA ALA A 322 9.60 -8.44 -3.41
C ALA A 322 8.82 -8.35 -2.08
N GLU A 323 8.99 -7.27 -1.32
CA GLU A 323 8.33 -7.10 -0.02
C GLU A 323 6.83 -6.78 -0.18
N TYR A 324 6.43 -6.06 -1.23
CA TYR A 324 5.02 -5.87 -1.57
C TYR A 324 4.37 -7.20 -1.93
N ILE A 325 5.08 -8.10 -2.63
CA ILE A 325 4.57 -9.46 -2.88
C ILE A 325 4.33 -10.18 -1.56
N ARG A 326 5.27 -10.14 -0.60
CA ARG A 326 5.05 -10.68 0.76
C ARG A 326 3.78 -10.10 1.39
N MET A 327 3.66 -8.78 1.40
CA MET A 327 2.51 -8.10 1.99
C MET A 327 1.20 -8.54 1.33
N SER A 328 1.14 -8.57 0.00
CA SER A 328 -0.04 -9.00 -0.77
C SER A 328 -0.43 -10.47 -0.60
N LEU A 329 0.30 -11.23 0.22
CA LEU A 329 0.05 -12.64 0.54
C LEU A 329 -0.29 -12.87 2.02
N MET A 330 -0.30 -11.82 2.84
CA MET A 330 -0.75 -11.91 4.24
C MET A 330 -2.19 -12.47 4.30
N GLY A 331 -2.44 -13.43 5.18
CA GLY A 331 -3.74 -14.10 5.29
C GLY A 331 -4.12 -15.07 4.17
N VAL A 332 -3.41 -15.08 3.03
CA VAL A 332 -3.71 -15.99 1.91
C VAL A 332 -3.23 -17.40 2.25
N LYS A 333 -4.19 -18.34 2.38
CA LYS A 333 -3.91 -19.72 2.78
C LYS A 333 -3.42 -20.60 1.62
N SER A 334 -3.94 -20.37 0.42
CA SER A 334 -3.73 -21.18 -0.79
C SER A 334 -2.84 -20.48 -1.81
N ILE A 335 -1.58 -20.19 -1.44
CA ILE A 335 -0.68 -19.43 -2.31
C ILE A 335 -0.18 -20.30 -3.47
N ASN A 336 -0.03 -21.61 -3.24
CA ASN A 336 0.42 -22.56 -4.25
C ASN A 336 -0.58 -22.73 -5.41
N THR A 337 -1.83 -22.29 -5.25
CA THR A 337 -2.87 -22.34 -6.29
C THR A 337 -2.97 -21.05 -7.11
N LEU A 338 -2.25 -19.99 -6.73
CA LEU A 338 -2.29 -18.72 -7.45
C LEU A 338 -1.77 -18.87 -8.89
N ARG A 339 -2.11 -17.87 -9.70
CA ARG A 339 -1.74 -17.76 -11.11
C ARG A 339 -0.90 -16.53 -11.30
N GLU A 340 0.14 -16.66 -12.11
CA GLU A 340 0.99 -15.53 -12.49
C GLU A 340 0.38 -14.81 -13.70
N CYS A 341 -0.08 -13.58 -13.48
CA CYS A 341 -0.67 -12.72 -14.50
C CYS A 341 0.14 -11.43 -14.71
N THR A 342 1.44 -11.41 -14.38
CA THR A 342 2.30 -10.24 -14.65
C THR A 342 2.25 -9.77 -16.11
N LYS A 343 2.05 -10.67 -17.07
CA LYS A 343 1.87 -10.31 -18.49
C LYS A 343 0.73 -9.28 -18.70
N ALA A 344 -0.28 -9.30 -17.84
CA ALA A 344 -1.44 -8.41 -17.89
C ALA A 344 -1.15 -7.00 -17.35
N MET A 345 -0.08 -6.79 -16.58
CA MET A 345 0.25 -5.47 -16.06
C MET A 345 0.60 -4.50 -17.22
N PRO A 346 0.24 -3.21 -17.13
CA PRO A 346 0.70 -2.19 -18.06
C PRO A 346 2.23 -2.16 -18.14
N LYS A 347 2.82 -1.63 -19.22
CA LYS A 347 4.28 -1.48 -19.31
C LYS A 347 4.82 -0.27 -18.51
N GLY A 348 3.94 0.67 -18.17
CA GLY A 348 4.27 1.96 -17.55
C GLY A 348 5.09 2.88 -18.47
N ASP A 349 5.21 4.14 -18.07
CA ASP A 349 6.08 5.11 -18.75
C ASP A 349 7.54 4.96 -18.27
N LYS A 350 8.40 4.47 -19.16
CA LYS A 350 9.86 4.37 -18.92
C LYS A 350 10.61 5.68 -19.22
N THR A 351 9.90 6.75 -19.54
CA THR A 351 10.47 7.97 -20.16
C THR A 351 10.99 9.01 -19.17
N VAL A 352 10.86 8.80 -17.86
CA VAL A 352 11.44 9.71 -16.86
C VAL A 352 12.66 9.05 -16.24
N PRO A 353 13.90 9.49 -16.59
CA PRO A 353 15.08 9.14 -15.82
C PRO A 353 14.84 9.50 -14.35
N SER A 354 15.34 8.69 -13.42
CA SER A 354 15.47 9.11 -12.03
C SER A 354 16.29 10.40 -12.01
N GLU A 355 15.64 11.56 -11.86
CA GLU A 355 16.38 12.78 -11.57
C GLU A 355 17.14 12.54 -10.26
N PRO A 356 18.41 12.94 -10.17
CA PRO A 356 19.10 12.93 -8.89
C PRO A 356 18.30 13.80 -7.91
N PRO A 357 18.27 13.45 -6.61
CA PRO A 357 17.58 14.25 -5.60
C PRO A 357 18.04 15.70 -5.72
N ALA A 358 17.11 16.64 -5.63
CA ALA A 358 17.42 18.06 -5.78
C ALA A 358 18.52 18.45 -4.77
N ASP A 359 19.73 18.68 -5.27
CA ASP A 359 20.88 19.10 -4.47
C ASP A 359 20.55 20.45 -3.81
N GLY A 360 20.22 20.41 -2.52
CA GLY A 360 19.97 21.59 -1.70
C GLY A 360 21.25 22.33 -1.31
N ASN A 361 22.20 22.55 -2.24
CA ASN A 361 23.42 23.31 -1.97
C ASN A 361 23.51 24.56 -2.86
N PRO A 362 23.60 25.78 -2.30
CA PRO A 362 23.83 27.00 -3.08
C PRO A 362 25.18 26.90 -3.82
N GLN A 363 25.13 27.05 -5.13
CA GLN A 363 26.27 26.96 -6.05
C GLN A 363 27.48 27.80 -5.59
N SER A 364 28.67 27.18 -5.59
CA SER A 364 29.90 27.87 -5.95
C SER A 364 30.29 27.45 -7.37
N PRO A 365 30.45 28.37 -8.34
CA PRO A 365 30.80 28.00 -9.70
C PRO A 365 32.30 27.77 -9.82
N SER A 366 32.69 26.70 -10.51
CA SER A 366 34.04 26.51 -11.06
C SER A 366 33.93 26.42 -12.60
N PRO A 367 34.92 26.90 -13.36
CA PRO A 367 34.68 27.60 -14.61
C PRO A 367 34.60 26.68 -15.82
N SER A 368 33.55 26.83 -16.63
CA SER A 368 33.49 26.28 -17.97
C SER A 368 34.05 27.30 -18.98
N HIS A 369 35.10 26.89 -19.68
CA HIS A 369 35.60 27.54 -20.88
C HIS A 369 34.51 27.62 -21.95
N THR A 370 34.14 28.83 -22.37
CA THR A 370 33.66 29.06 -23.74
C THR A 370 33.93 30.49 -24.17
N THR A 371 34.23 30.59 -25.46
CA THR A 371 34.80 31.70 -26.23
C THR A 371 34.01 33.00 -26.22
N ALA A 372 34.77 34.10 -26.25
CA ALA A 372 34.31 35.47 -26.30
C ALA A 372 33.42 35.77 -27.50
N THR A 373 32.34 36.50 -27.24
CA THR A 373 31.76 37.46 -28.17
C THR A 373 31.34 38.70 -27.38
N GLU A 374 31.84 39.83 -27.85
CA GLU A 374 31.79 41.15 -27.22
C GLU A 374 30.49 41.84 -27.64
N TYR A 375 29.62 42.24 -26.68
CA TYR A 375 28.66 43.32 -26.91
C TYR A 375 28.26 44.07 -25.64
N GLN A 376 28.74 45.31 -25.63
CA GLN A 376 28.35 46.56 -24.97
C GLN A 376 27.45 46.60 -23.72
N SER A 377 28.02 47.28 -22.72
CA SER A 377 27.43 47.84 -21.51
C SER A 377 26.34 48.88 -21.78
N SER A 378 25.22 48.79 -21.04
CA SER A 378 24.43 49.96 -20.68
C SER A 378 23.96 49.83 -19.23
N THR A 379 24.13 50.94 -18.50
CA THR A 379 23.86 51.14 -17.08
C THR A 379 22.39 51.52 -16.86
N ALA A 380 21.76 50.95 -15.84
CA ALA A 380 20.50 51.47 -15.29
C ALA A 380 20.54 51.46 -13.76
N THR A 381 20.22 52.62 -13.21
CA THR A 381 20.38 53.10 -11.85
C THR A 381 19.43 52.43 -10.86
N ILE A 382 19.95 52.08 -9.68
CA ILE A 382 19.19 51.62 -8.51
C ILE A 382 18.54 52.84 -7.83
N ALA A 383 17.23 52.83 -7.67
CA ALA A 383 16.51 53.73 -6.78
C ALA A 383 16.19 52.99 -5.46
N SER A 384 16.64 53.58 -4.37
CA SER A 384 16.43 53.20 -2.98
C SER A 384 14.99 53.46 -2.54
N PHE A 385 14.37 52.49 -1.86
CA PHE A 385 13.14 52.69 -1.08
C PHE A 385 13.41 52.38 0.40
N SER A 386 13.13 53.37 1.26
CA SER A 386 13.13 53.28 2.72
C SER A 386 11.84 52.61 3.25
N PRO A 387 11.85 52.06 4.48
CA PRO A 387 10.73 51.31 5.04
C PRO A 387 9.68 52.23 5.69
N GLY A 388 8.40 51.98 5.35
CA GLY A 388 7.24 52.64 5.93
C GLY A 388 6.73 51.96 7.20
N GLU A 389 6.29 52.79 8.14
CA GLU A 389 6.01 52.52 9.56
C GLU A 389 4.79 51.63 9.86
N SER A 390 4.92 50.89 10.96
CA SER A 390 3.83 50.23 11.67
C SER A 390 2.97 51.23 12.45
N SER A 391 1.65 51.05 12.43
CA SER A 391 0.75 51.68 13.40
C SER A 391 -0.10 50.62 14.10
N TYR A 392 0.11 50.49 15.41
CA TYR A 392 -0.81 49.89 16.38
C TYR A 392 -1.64 51.00 17.03
N PRO A 393 -2.84 50.67 17.54
CA PRO A 393 -3.23 51.19 18.83
C PRO A 393 -3.64 50.08 19.83
N ASP A 394 -3.36 50.40 21.09
CA ASP A 394 -3.56 49.66 22.33
C ASP A 394 -5.02 49.71 22.84
N GLY A 395 -5.40 48.68 23.60
CA GLY A 395 -6.26 48.86 24.78
C GLY A 395 -7.66 48.22 24.73
N SER A 396 -7.84 47.07 25.38
CA SER A 396 -8.73 46.91 26.56
C SER A 396 -9.00 45.44 26.93
N ARG A 397 -8.95 45.18 28.24
CA ARG A 397 -9.33 43.92 28.90
C ARG A 397 -10.86 43.77 28.91
N GLY A 398 -11.36 42.58 28.59
CA GLY A 398 -12.75 42.19 28.79
C GLY A 398 -12.88 40.68 28.95
N HIS A 399 -13.18 40.24 30.18
CA HIS A 399 -13.60 38.88 30.48
C HIS A 399 -15.11 38.80 30.19
N THR A 400 -15.52 38.00 29.21
CA THR A 400 -16.93 37.59 29.06
C THR A 400 -17.04 36.31 28.26
N THR A 401 -17.64 35.30 28.91
CA THR A 401 -18.11 34.04 28.36
C THR A 401 -19.27 34.27 27.38
N VAL A 402 -19.25 33.61 26.21
CA VAL A 402 -20.37 33.54 25.26
C VAL A 402 -20.42 32.13 24.64
N PRO A 403 -21.61 31.54 24.41
CA PRO A 403 -21.84 30.10 24.34
C PRO A 403 -21.65 29.49 22.94
N VAL A 404 -21.43 28.19 22.93
CA VAL A 404 -21.41 27.35 21.73
C VAL A 404 -22.85 27.11 21.27
N ASN A 405 -23.28 27.76 20.19
CA ASN A 405 -24.48 27.36 19.46
C ASN A 405 -24.11 26.26 18.47
N ALA A 406 -24.52 25.02 18.78
CA ALA A 406 -24.49 23.92 17.84
C ALA A 406 -25.74 23.98 16.95
N THR A 407 -25.56 24.30 15.67
CA THR A 407 -26.63 24.18 14.67
C THR A 407 -26.71 22.73 14.22
N VAL A 408 -27.75 22.03 14.66
CA VAL A 408 -28.10 20.69 14.18
C VAL A 408 -28.75 20.84 12.80
N TYR A 409 -28.15 20.27 11.76
CA TYR A 409 -28.81 20.11 10.48
C TYR A 409 -29.65 18.82 10.53
N GLU A 410 -30.95 18.99 10.71
CA GLU A 410 -31.95 17.93 10.59
C GLU A 410 -32.29 17.75 9.10
N VAL A 411 -31.90 16.62 8.51
CA VAL A 411 -32.28 16.28 7.13
C VAL A 411 -33.67 15.64 7.14
N LYS A 412 -34.68 16.41 6.74
CA LYS A 412 -36.01 15.88 6.39
C LYS A 412 -36.01 15.29 4.97
N PRO A 413 -36.67 14.15 4.71
CA PRO A 413 -36.81 13.63 3.36
C PRO A 413 -37.89 14.41 2.61
N THR A 414 -37.54 14.97 1.45
CA THR A 414 -38.49 15.58 0.52
C THR A 414 -38.95 14.55 -0.52
N THR A 415 -40.22 14.14 -0.39
CA THR A 415 -41.03 13.62 -1.48
C THR A 415 -41.39 14.77 -2.44
N GLY A 416 -41.22 14.57 -3.74
CA GLY A 416 -41.65 15.53 -4.75
C GLY A 416 -41.50 14.98 -6.16
N ALA A 417 -42.61 14.51 -6.72
CA ALA A 417 -42.76 14.06 -8.10
C ALA A 417 -42.61 15.23 -9.10
N ASN A 418 -42.14 14.94 -10.32
CA ASN A 418 -42.89 15.40 -11.48
C ASN A 418 -42.67 14.55 -12.73
N ALA A 419 -43.80 14.26 -13.36
CA ALA A 419 -44.01 13.57 -14.61
C ALA A 419 -43.33 14.25 -15.81
N ASN A 420 -42.90 13.44 -16.79
CA ASN A 420 -43.47 13.58 -18.13
C ASN A 420 -43.43 12.24 -18.88
N ALA A 421 -44.59 11.85 -19.39
CA ALA A 421 -44.84 10.62 -20.11
C ALA A 421 -44.84 10.85 -21.62
N SER A 422 -44.40 9.86 -22.39
CA SER A 422 -44.99 9.56 -23.70
C SER A 422 -45.09 8.04 -23.84
N ALA A 423 -46.30 7.61 -24.16
CA ALA A 423 -46.78 6.24 -24.21
C ALA A 423 -46.23 5.46 -25.42
N ASN A 424 -46.10 4.14 -25.27
CA ASN A 424 -46.82 3.23 -26.16
C ASN A 424 -47.12 1.91 -25.44
N ALA A 425 -48.35 1.43 -25.62
CA ALA A 425 -48.96 0.33 -24.89
C ALA A 425 -48.92 -0.98 -25.70
N ASN A 426 -48.80 -2.11 -25.01
CA ASN A 426 -49.67 -3.27 -25.27
C ASN A 426 -49.70 -4.23 -24.07
N ALA A 427 -50.91 -4.55 -23.60
CA ALA A 427 -51.26 -5.54 -22.58
C ALA A 427 -51.16 -6.97 -23.16
N THR A 428 -51.00 -8.06 -22.41
CA THR A 428 -51.94 -8.78 -21.50
C THR A 428 -51.14 -9.92 -20.82
N HIS A 429 -51.34 -10.40 -19.59
CA HIS A 429 -52.48 -11.19 -19.09
C HIS A 429 -52.25 -11.56 -17.59
N GLU A 430 -53.36 -11.76 -16.87
CA GLU A 430 -53.56 -11.91 -15.41
C GLU A 430 -53.10 -13.21 -14.69
N GLY A 431 -52.68 -13.05 -13.42
CA GLY A 431 -53.07 -13.85 -12.23
C GLY A 431 -52.23 -15.08 -11.78
N PRO A 432 -52.39 -15.59 -10.55
CA PRO A 432 -52.40 -14.92 -9.24
C PRO A 432 -51.42 -15.54 -8.21
N ASP A 433 -51.08 -14.76 -7.17
CA ASP A 433 -50.28 -15.14 -5.98
C ASP A 433 -51.13 -15.90 -4.94
N PRO A 434 -50.55 -16.73 -4.05
CA PRO A 434 -50.72 -16.40 -2.63
C PRO A 434 -49.58 -16.76 -1.66
N ALA A 435 -49.47 -15.88 -0.65
CA ALA A 435 -49.30 -16.12 0.79
C ALA A 435 -47.90 -16.37 1.38
N ALA A 436 -47.33 -15.29 1.91
CA ALA A 436 -46.30 -15.29 2.95
C ALA A 436 -46.90 -15.67 4.32
N LYS A 437 -46.26 -16.62 5.02
CA LYS A 437 -46.53 -16.94 6.43
C LYS A 437 -45.43 -16.36 7.32
N SER A 438 -45.85 -15.54 8.27
CA SER A 438 -45.09 -15.04 9.41
C SER A 438 -44.75 -16.15 10.42
N VAL A 439 -43.49 -16.25 10.84
CA VAL A 439 -43.03 -17.11 11.94
C VAL A 439 -42.75 -16.22 13.17
N PRO A 440 -43.27 -16.54 14.36
CA PRO A 440 -42.98 -15.78 15.58
C PRO A 440 -41.66 -16.24 16.22
N ILE A 441 -40.85 -15.27 16.67
CA ILE A 441 -39.61 -15.50 17.41
C ILE A 441 -39.96 -15.48 18.91
N THR A 442 -39.89 -16.62 19.58
CA THR A 442 -39.95 -16.74 21.04
C THR A 442 -38.55 -16.55 21.61
N ALA A 443 -38.40 -15.56 22.52
CA ALA A 443 -37.20 -15.34 23.28
C ALA A 443 -37.15 -16.30 24.49
N GLU A 444 -36.14 -17.16 24.57
CA GLU A 444 -35.76 -17.87 25.79
C GLU A 444 -34.43 -17.33 26.33
N ALA A 445 -34.45 -16.89 27.58
CA ALA A 445 -33.29 -16.44 28.32
C ALA A 445 -32.48 -17.64 28.83
N GLY A 446 -31.33 -17.89 28.20
CA GLY A 446 -30.33 -18.87 28.64
C GLY A 446 -29.13 -18.19 29.30
N CYS A 447 -28.97 -18.38 30.60
CA CYS A 447 -27.89 -17.83 31.42
C CYS A 447 -26.56 -18.60 31.16
N ILE A 448 -25.55 -17.94 30.59
CA ILE A 448 -24.18 -18.50 30.48
C ILE A 448 -23.30 -17.84 31.54
N LYS A 449 -22.84 -18.66 32.50
CA LYS A 449 -21.80 -18.31 33.48
C LYS A 449 -20.45 -18.18 32.76
N ILE A 450 -19.96 -16.95 32.63
CA ILE A 450 -18.55 -16.68 32.26
C ILE A 450 -17.75 -16.53 33.55
N ARG A 451 -16.75 -17.39 33.73
CA ARG A 451 -15.70 -17.22 34.75
C ARG A 451 -14.78 -16.08 34.31
N LEU A 452 -14.82 -14.95 35.02
CA LEU A 452 -13.82 -13.89 34.90
C LEU A 452 -12.54 -14.34 35.62
N SER A 453 -11.44 -14.48 34.87
CA SER A 453 -10.09 -14.38 35.41
C SER A 453 -9.56 -12.96 35.15
N ALA A 454 -9.28 -12.27 36.24
CA ALA A 454 -8.88 -10.87 36.29
C ALA A 454 -7.46 -10.64 35.78
N VAL A 455 -7.32 -9.93 34.65
CA VAL A 455 -6.26 -8.92 34.39
C VAL A 455 -6.77 -7.97 33.29
N ALA A 456 -7.62 -7.01 33.66
CA ALA A 456 -7.94 -5.85 32.81
C ALA A 456 -8.51 -4.74 33.69
N ALA A 457 -7.64 -4.02 34.38
CA ALA A 457 -7.99 -2.81 35.12
C ALA A 457 -6.84 -1.80 34.96
N ALA A 458 -6.89 -1.01 33.89
CA ALA A 458 -6.35 0.35 33.81
C ALA A 458 -6.48 0.89 32.38
N CYS A 459 -7.67 1.40 32.02
CA CYS A 459 -7.80 2.35 30.91
C CYS A 459 -9.19 3.01 30.98
N PHE A 460 -9.37 3.95 31.90
CA PHE A 460 -10.43 4.97 31.84
C PHE A 460 -10.09 6.05 32.88
N LEU A 461 -9.38 7.09 32.47
CA LEU A 461 -9.53 8.47 32.95
C LEU A 461 -8.50 9.37 32.24
N ALA A 462 -8.98 10.26 31.37
CA ALA A 462 -8.50 11.64 31.19
C ALA A 462 -9.06 12.22 29.88
N ALA A 463 -10.36 12.53 29.90
CA ALA A 463 -10.90 13.63 29.10
C ALA A 463 -11.16 14.75 30.12
N LEU A 464 -10.33 15.79 30.06
CA LEU A 464 -10.42 17.15 30.64
C LEU A 464 -9.02 17.62 31.06
N LEU A 465 -8.28 18.17 30.09
CA LEU A 465 -7.54 19.44 30.14
C LEU A 465 -6.94 19.75 28.77
#